data_AF-A0A4R9I1C2-F1
#
_entry.id   AF-A0A4R9I1C2-F1
#
_cell.length_a   1.000
_cell.length_b   1.000
_cell.length_c   1.000
_cell.angle_alpha   90.00
_cell.angle_beta   90.00
_cell.angle_gamma   90.00
#
_symmetry.space_group_name_H-M   'P 1'
#
loop_
_entity.id
_entity.type
_entity.pdbx_description
1 polymer ?
#
loop_
_entity_poly.entity_id
_entity_poly.type
_entity_poly.pdbx_seq_one_letter_code
_entity_poly.pdbx_strand_id
1 'polypeptide(L)'
;MQRIDFLKKLSFTTLLVAGIRNQTASEPNLRPISENAHKDQLPTYPMAGAEKIKKEIVRKIYKEGMELDTFLKLFSEELKTQFPVLENTDTSTYRSLYCASIRSEVLILLVITLVEVWQNLCLQFGLKGYGKKEFESDSIQIQNSILSLGEKLKIGNHPHFFLKTKEDLPWGPLKVDYLVPWFGSKKTESIQFFPLPLGIDFELEETNSSQNSPDTTYDWINSVLSILNQFLSRLKMNRAIWHQYSVRFYFLNFAEREFLKNQNQRNGITKNQKSLDLLGIRYSSFVSAIQTIKERAFHMQSGVYHGMDRQNQQMVVSSLVQVIGQISIVTGGDKDVCKRLRLANHYGGILTVSTAAMARESLPLIDDALSVLQKERKVYFP
;
A
#
# COMPACT_ATOMS: atom_id res chain seq x y z
N MET A 1 -2.02 1.80 -42.16
CA MET A 1 -3.03 2.01 -41.09
C MET A 1 -2.70 3.34 -40.44
N GLN A 2 -3.62 4.32 -40.44
CA GLN A 2 -3.31 5.63 -39.86
C GLN A 2 -3.21 5.49 -38.33
N ARG A 3 -2.40 6.32 -37.65
CA ARG A 3 -2.24 6.31 -36.18
C ARG A 3 -3.59 6.36 -35.44
N ILE A 4 -4.58 7.00 -36.05
CA ILE A 4 -5.97 7.09 -35.57
C ILE A 4 -6.71 5.75 -35.63
N ASP A 5 -6.57 4.97 -36.70
CA ASP A 5 -7.21 3.65 -36.81
C ASP A 5 -6.61 2.63 -35.83
N PHE A 6 -5.34 2.83 -35.46
CA PHE A 6 -4.67 2.06 -34.41
C PHE A 6 -5.15 2.46 -33.01
N LEU A 7 -5.26 3.76 -32.73
CA LEU A 7 -5.78 4.27 -31.45
C LEU A 7 -7.26 3.91 -31.23
N LYS A 8 -8.08 3.94 -32.28
CA LYS A 8 -9.49 3.49 -32.23
C LYS A 8 -9.65 1.99 -31.98
N LYS A 9 -8.60 1.18 -32.25
CA LYS A 9 -8.58 -0.26 -31.97
C LYS A 9 -8.03 -0.61 -30.59
N LEU A 10 -7.41 0.34 -29.89
CA LEU A 10 -6.91 0.14 -28.53
C LEU A 10 -8.06 0.31 -27.55
N SER A 11 -8.55 -0.79 -27.00
CA SER A 11 -9.56 -0.72 -25.93
C SER A 11 -8.98 -0.05 -24.68
N PHE A 12 -9.84 0.60 -23.89
CA PHE A 12 -9.46 1.22 -22.62
C PHE A 12 -8.75 0.22 -21.68
N THR A 13 -9.22 -1.04 -21.64
CA THR A 13 -8.57 -2.14 -20.92
C THR A 13 -7.13 -2.39 -21.41
N THR A 14 -6.89 -2.28 -22.71
CA THR A 14 -5.55 -2.47 -23.29
C THR A 14 -4.62 -1.33 -22.90
N LEU A 15 -5.11 -0.08 -22.86
CA LEU A 15 -4.37 1.07 -22.35
C LEU A 15 -4.03 0.92 -20.86
N LEU A 16 -5.00 0.47 -20.05
CA LEU A 16 -4.79 0.16 -18.64
C LEU A 16 -3.71 -0.91 -18.44
N VAL A 17 -3.81 -2.02 -19.17
CA VAL A 17 -2.83 -3.11 -19.10
C VAL A 17 -1.45 -2.67 -19.59
N ALA A 18 -1.39 -1.86 -20.64
CA ALA A 18 -0.14 -1.25 -21.11
C ALA A 18 0.47 -0.33 -20.06
N GLY A 19 -0.33 0.50 -19.39
CA GLY A 19 0.12 1.33 -18.25
C GLY A 19 0.72 0.50 -17.12
N ILE A 20 0.07 -0.61 -16.76
CA ILE A 20 0.57 -1.56 -15.75
C ILE A 20 1.90 -2.19 -16.16
N ARG A 21 2.09 -2.49 -17.46
CA ARG A 21 3.34 -3.06 -18.00
C ARG A 21 4.46 -2.02 -18.16
N ASN A 22 4.14 -0.77 -18.48
CA ASN A 22 5.11 0.31 -18.75
C ASN A 22 5.72 0.97 -17.51
N GLN A 23 5.08 0.88 -16.33
CA GLN A 23 5.67 1.32 -15.04
C GLN A 23 6.97 0.56 -14.65
N THR A 24 7.51 -0.28 -15.54
CA THR A 24 8.73 -1.08 -15.35
C THR A 24 9.93 -0.61 -16.18
N ALA A 25 9.82 0.46 -16.97
CA ALA A 25 10.91 0.89 -17.86
C ALA A 25 12.12 1.53 -17.15
N SER A 26 11.99 1.86 -15.87
CA SER A 26 13.14 2.06 -14.98
C SER A 26 13.23 0.83 -14.07
N GLU A 27 13.87 -0.23 -14.55
CA GLU A 27 14.44 -1.21 -13.63
C GLU A 27 15.42 -0.44 -12.74
N PRO A 28 15.17 -0.22 -11.42
CA PRO A 28 16.31 -0.08 -10.55
C PRO A 28 17.12 -1.35 -10.79
N ASN A 29 18.43 -1.25 -10.98
CA ASN A 29 19.32 -2.40 -11.08
C ASN A 29 19.00 -3.37 -9.92
N LEU A 30 18.07 -4.29 -10.18
CA LEU A 30 17.73 -5.39 -9.32
C LEU A 30 18.91 -6.32 -9.57
N ARG A 31 20.02 -6.05 -8.87
CA ARG A 31 20.94 -7.13 -8.57
C ARG A 31 20.04 -8.25 -8.05
N PRO A 32 20.04 -9.43 -8.69
CA PRO A 32 19.25 -10.54 -8.22
C PRO A 32 19.61 -10.69 -6.74
N ILE A 33 18.63 -10.49 -5.86
CA ILE A 33 18.76 -10.93 -4.47
C ILE A 33 19.00 -12.43 -4.65
N SER A 34 20.24 -12.85 -4.42
CA SER A 34 20.66 -14.20 -4.73
C SER A 34 19.66 -15.17 -4.12
N GLU A 35 19.22 -16.16 -4.89
CA GLU A 35 18.40 -17.28 -4.40
C GLU A 35 19.11 -18.10 -3.31
N ASN A 36 20.34 -17.73 -2.93
CA ASN A 36 20.99 -18.13 -1.69
C ASN A 36 20.53 -17.28 -0.49
N ALA A 37 19.22 -17.17 -0.26
CA ALA A 37 18.72 -16.74 1.04
C ALA A 37 19.17 -17.80 2.06
N HIS A 38 20.25 -17.52 2.79
CA HIS A 38 20.72 -18.36 3.87
C HIS A 38 19.54 -18.73 4.78
N LYS A 39 19.49 -19.97 5.29
CA LYS A 39 18.49 -20.45 6.27
C LYS A 39 18.33 -19.53 7.50
N ASP A 40 19.27 -18.62 7.73
CA ASP A 40 19.29 -17.63 8.82
C ASP A 40 18.72 -16.24 8.46
N GLN A 41 18.34 -15.97 7.20
CA GLN A 41 17.78 -14.68 6.80
C GLN A 41 16.30 -14.58 7.17
N LEU A 42 16.00 -13.65 8.08
CA LEU A 42 14.65 -13.33 8.51
C LEU A 42 13.90 -12.56 7.42
N PRO A 43 12.58 -12.76 7.28
CA PRO A 43 11.83 -12.30 6.11
C PRO A 43 11.59 -10.78 6.12
N THR A 44 12.06 -10.08 5.09
CA THR A 44 11.77 -8.64 4.90
C THR A 44 10.52 -8.42 4.04
N TYR A 45 9.82 -7.31 4.27
CA TYR A 45 8.72 -6.92 3.40
C TYR A 45 9.26 -6.20 2.14
N PRO A 46 8.92 -6.65 0.91
CA PRO A 46 9.50 -6.10 -0.31
C PRO A 46 9.02 -4.67 -0.64
N MET A 47 9.87 -3.84 -1.26
CA MET A 47 9.50 -2.46 -1.64
C MET A 47 8.35 -2.41 -2.64
N ALA A 48 8.35 -3.31 -3.63
CA ALA A 48 7.40 -3.33 -4.74
C ALA A 48 6.38 -4.48 -4.64
N GLY A 49 6.03 -4.92 -3.43
CA GLY A 49 5.13 -6.07 -3.20
C GLY A 49 3.79 -5.94 -3.92
N ALA A 50 3.06 -4.86 -3.68
CA ALA A 50 1.75 -4.63 -4.30
C ALA A 50 1.82 -4.43 -5.83
N GLU A 51 2.90 -3.84 -6.34
CA GLU A 51 3.14 -3.73 -7.80
C GLU A 51 3.35 -5.08 -8.46
N LYS A 52 4.11 -5.98 -7.81
CA LYS A 52 4.30 -7.35 -8.30
C LYS A 52 2.97 -8.11 -8.33
N ILE A 53 2.18 -8.02 -7.25
CA ILE A 53 0.85 -8.63 -7.16
C ILE A 53 -0.06 -8.10 -8.28
N LYS A 54 -0.16 -6.77 -8.45
CA LYS A 54 -0.94 -6.14 -9.54
C LYS A 54 -0.57 -6.73 -10.90
N LYS A 55 0.74 -6.79 -11.20
CA LYS A 55 1.25 -7.32 -12.48
C LYS A 55 0.98 -8.81 -12.66
N GLU A 56 1.13 -9.61 -11.61
CA GLU A 56 0.87 -11.04 -11.64
C GLU A 56 -0.60 -11.33 -11.94
N ILE A 57 -1.53 -10.66 -11.23
CA ILE A 57 -2.96 -10.78 -11.48
C ILE A 57 -3.28 -10.37 -12.92
N VAL A 58 -2.79 -9.22 -13.39
CA VAL A 58 -3.01 -8.75 -14.77
C VAL A 58 -2.52 -9.77 -15.80
N ARG A 59 -1.33 -10.34 -15.60
CA ARG A 59 -0.78 -11.37 -16.49
C ARG A 59 -1.63 -12.64 -16.50
N LYS A 60 -2.22 -12.99 -15.36
CA LYS A 60 -3.07 -14.18 -15.22
C LYS A 60 -4.43 -14.03 -15.90
N ILE A 61 -5.07 -12.87 -15.75
CA ILE A 61 -6.49 -12.70 -16.13
C ILE A 61 -6.68 -12.05 -17.50
N TYR A 62 -5.76 -11.19 -17.95
CA TYR A 62 -5.99 -10.38 -19.14
C TYR A 62 -5.96 -11.20 -20.43
N LYS A 63 -6.92 -10.92 -21.31
CA LYS A 63 -6.97 -11.42 -22.68
C LYS A 63 -7.20 -10.23 -23.61
N GLU A 64 -6.60 -10.26 -24.79
CA GLU A 64 -6.82 -9.24 -25.81
C GLU A 64 -8.31 -9.12 -26.14
N GLY A 65 -8.82 -7.90 -26.32
CA GLY A 65 -10.24 -7.63 -26.55
C GLY A 65 -11.13 -7.71 -25.31
N MET A 66 -10.58 -7.88 -24.10
CA MET A 66 -11.37 -7.91 -22.87
C MET A 66 -11.95 -6.53 -22.52
N GLU A 67 -13.25 -6.48 -22.24
CA GLU A 67 -13.96 -5.29 -21.74
C GLU A 67 -13.54 -4.90 -20.32
N LEU A 68 -13.57 -3.59 -20.01
CA LEU A 68 -13.09 -3.06 -18.73
C LEU A 68 -13.83 -3.68 -17.54
N ASP A 69 -15.15 -3.74 -17.58
CA ASP A 69 -15.96 -4.28 -16.48
C ASP A 69 -15.65 -5.76 -16.20
N THR A 70 -15.41 -6.53 -17.27
CA THR A 70 -15.02 -7.95 -17.16
C THR A 70 -13.63 -8.07 -16.54
N PHE A 71 -12.67 -7.27 -17.02
CA PHE A 71 -11.33 -7.23 -16.46
C PHE A 71 -11.34 -6.87 -14.97
N LEU A 72 -12.04 -5.81 -14.58
CA LEU A 72 -12.10 -5.34 -13.19
C LEU A 72 -12.80 -6.32 -12.27
N LYS A 73 -13.85 -7.00 -12.76
CA LYS A 73 -14.50 -8.08 -12.03
C LYS A 73 -13.52 -9.23 -11.76
N LEU A 74 -12.88 -9.77 -12.79
CA LEU A 74 -11.91 -10.86 -12.66
C LEU A 74 -10.71 -10.46 -11.79
N PHE A 75 -10.25 -9.21 -11.91
CA PHE A 75 -9.17 -8.68 -11.08
C PHE A 75 -9.56 -8.68 -9.60
N SER A 76 -10.76 -8.18 -9.28
CA SER A 76 -11.26 -8.14 -7.91
C SER A 76 -11.45 -9.56 -7.32
N GLU A 77 -11.96 -10.50 -8.11
CA GLU A 77 -12.15 -11.90 -7.70
C GLU A 77 -10.81 -12.59 -7.43
N GLU A 78 -9.84 -12.43 -8.33
CA GLU A 78 -8.49 -12.99 -8.14
C GLU A 78 -7.80 -12.39 -6.92
N LEU A 79 -7.89 -11.06 -6.72
CA LEU A 79 -7.32 -10.38 -5.56
C LEU A 79 -7.98 -10.87 -4.25
N LYS A 80 -9.30 -11.10 -4.27
CA LYS A 80 -10.00 -11.67 -3.12
C LYS A 80 -9.55 -13.09 -2.82
N THR A 81 -9.35 -13.92 -3.85
CA THR A 81 -8.87 -15.30 -3.72
C THR A 81 -7.45 -15.35 -3.14
N GLN A 82 -6.53 -14.52 -3.61
CA GLN A 82 -5.14 -14.51 -3.13
C GLN A 82 -5.01 -14.01 -1.69
N PHE A 83 -5.83 -13.03 -1.30
CA PHE A 83 -5.75 -12.38 0.01
C PHE A 83 -7.06 -12.48 0.77
N PRO A 84 -7.51 -13.66 1.24
CA PRO A 84 -8.82 -13.82 1.86
C PRO A 84 -9.01 -12.96 3.12
N VAL A 85 -10.18 -12.32 3.23
CA VAL A 85 -10.63 -11.53 4.39
C VAL A 85 -12.10 -11.89 4.64
N LEU A 86 -12.45 -12.16 5.90
CA LEU A 86 -13.84 -12.30 6.32
C LEU A 86 -14.44 -10.89 6.44
N GLU A 87 -15.43 -10.61 5.62
CA GLU A 87 -16.12 -9.31 5.62
C GLU A 87 -17.10 -9.25 6.80
N ASN A 88 -17.29 -8.05 7.37
CA ASN A 88 -18.27 -7.74 8.42
C ASN A 88 -18.07 -8.48 9.76
N THR A 89 -16.82 -8.75 10.14
CA THR A 89 -16.50 -9.37 11.45
C THR A 89 -15.74 -8.41 12.36
N ASP A 90 -16.21 -8.25 13.60
CA ASP A 90 -15.52 -7.46 14.63
C ASP A 90 -14.26 -8.16 15.18
N THR A 91 -14.10 -9.45 14.88
CA THR A 91 -12.92 -10.24 15.26
C THR A 91 -12.11 -10.59 14.03
N SER A 92 -10.78 -10.58 14.16
CA SER A 92 -9.87 -10.79 13.04
C SER A 92 -8.54 -11.40 13.50
N THR A 93 -7.61 -11.63 12.57
CA THR A 93 -6.22 -12.02 12.87
C THR A 93 -5.28 -11.03 12.22
N TYR A 94 -4.02 -10.96 12.66
CA TYR A 94 -3.05 -10.09 11.98
C TYR A 94 -2.82 -10.51 10.51
N ARG A 95 -2.98 -11.80 10.19
CA ARG A 95 -3.01 -12.27 8.79
C ARG A 95 -4.17 -11.65 8.01
N SER A 96 -5.37 -11.64 8.57
CA SER A 96 -6.55 -11.06 7.93
C SER A 96 -6.41 -9.54 7.75
N LEU A 97 -5.86 -8.83 8.74
CA LEU A 97 -5.58 -7.38 8.62
C LEU A 97 -4.51 -7.08 7.57
N TYR A 98 -3.47 -7.93 7.47
CA TYR A 98 -2.50 -7.88 6.39
C TYR A 98 -3.15 -8.08 5.02
N CYS A 99 -3.99 -9.12 4.86
CA CYS A 99 -4.72 -9.36 3.62
C CYS A 99 -5.60 -8.16 3.23
N ALA A 100 -6.33 -7.58 4.18
CA ALA A 100 -7.17 -6.40 3.94
C ALA A 100 -6.34 -5.21 3.45
N SER A 101 -5.19 -4.96 4.10
CA SER A 101 -4.32 -3.84 3.76
C SER A 101 -3.70 -3.97 2.38
N ILE A 102 -3.24 -5.18 2.01
CA ILE A 102 -2.69 -5.46 0.68
C ILE A 102 -3.77 -5.32 -0.39
N ARG A 103 -4.99 -5.84 -0.16
CA ARG A 103 -6.11 -5.66 -1.09
C ARG A 103 -6.34 -4.18 -1.39
N SER A 104 -6.41 -3.36 -0.35
CA SER A 104 -6.61 -1.91 -0.50
C SER A 104 -5.42 -1.23 -1.18
N GLU A 105 -4.18 -1.59 -0.85
CA GLU A 105 -2.99 -1.04 -1.52
C GLU A 105 -2.99 -1.34 -3.03
N VAL A 106 -3.29 -2.59 -3.41
CA VAL A 106 -3.37 -3.03 -4.81
C VAL A 106 -4.54 -2.36 -5.54
N LEU A 107 -5.70 -2.22 -4.88
CA LEU A 107 -6.84 -1.47 -5.41
C LEU A 107 -6.44 -0.03 -5.74
N ILE A 108 -5.88 0.71 -4.78
CA ILE A 108 -5.50 2.11 -5.00
C ILE A 108 -4.45 2.22 -6.12
N LEU A 109 -3.52 1.27 -6.22
CA LEU A 109 -2.55 1.21 -7.33
C LEU A 109 -3.19 1.00 -8.70
N LEU A 110 -4.20 0.14 -8.79
CA LEU A 110 -4.97 -0.05 -10.00
C LEU A 110 -5.72 1.23 -10.38
N VAL A 111 -6.36 1.88 -9.40
CA VAL A 111 -7.11 3.13 -9.59
C VAL A 111 -6.19 4.29 -10.00
N ILE A 112 -4.98 4.39 -9.43
CA ILE A 112 -3.96 5.33 -9.91
C ILE A 112 -3.71 5.14 -11.41
N THR A 113 -3.54 3.89 -11.85
CA THR A 113 -3.28 3.60 -13.27
C THR A 113 -4.50 3.92 -14.14
N LEU A 114 -5.72 3.66 -13.66
CA LEU A 114 -6.97 4.05 -14.33
C LEU A 114 -7.07 5.57 -14.51
N VAL A 115 -6.73 6.35 -13.47
CA VAL A 115 -6.76 7.81 -13.51
C VAL A 115 -5.68 8.36 -14.44
N GLU A 116 -4.49 7.76 -14.48
CA GLU A 116 -3.44 8.12 -15.45
C GLU A 116 -3.91 7.88 -16.90
N VAL A 117 -4.62 6.78 -17.17
CA VAL A 117 -5.26 6.54 -18.47
C VAL A 117 -6.35 7.59 -18.74
N TRP A 118 -7.16 7.95 -17.74
CA TRP A 118 -8.19 8.99 -17.85
C TRP A 118 -7.59 10.37 -18.19
N GLN A 119 -6.47 10.74 -17.57
CA GLN A 119 -5.72 11.95 -17.93
C GLN A 119 -5.21 11.90 -19.38
N ASN A 120 -4.74 10.73 -19.84
CA ASN A 120 -4.34 10.56 -21.23
C ASN A 120 -5.50 10.72 -22.23
N LEU A 121 -6.73 10.35 -21.84
CA LEU A 121 -7.92 10.61 -22.66
C LEU A 121 -8.21 12.12 -22.77
N CYS A 122 -7.95 12.89 -21.73
CA CYS A 122 -8.09 14.36 -21.78
C CYS A 122 -7.16 14.97 -22.83
N LEU A 123 -5.93 14.44 -22.96
CA LEU A 123 -4.95 14.89 -23.96
C LEU A 123 -5.34 14.49 -25.40
N GLN A 124 -6.23 13.51 -25.55
CA GLN A 124 -6.72 13.04 -26.86
C GLN A 124 -7.99 13.77 -27.30
N PHE A 125 -8.61 14.54 -26.41
CA PHE A 125 -9.81 15.30 -26.70
C PHE A 125 -9.59 16.27 -27.87
N GLY A 126 -10.54 16.31 -28.81
CA GLY A 126 -10.47 17.20 -29.98
C GLY A 126 -9.65 16.63 -31.14
N LEU A 127 -9.03 15.46 -30.99
CA LEU A 127 -8.46 14.70 -32.11
C LEU A 127 -9.59 14.08 -32.96
N LYS A 128 -9.31 13.81 -34.24
CA LYS A 128 -10.33 13.35 -35.22
C LYS A 128 -11.15 12.14 -34.72
N GLY A 129 -12.41 12.40 -34.37
CA GLY A 129 -13.39 11.40 -33.98
C GLY A 129 -13.48 11.08 -32.48
N TYR A 130 -12.88 11.91 -31.62
CA TYR A 130 -13.02 11.82 -30.16
C TYR A 130 -13.36 13.21 -29.60
N GLY A 131 -14.66 13.44 -29.36
CA GLY A 131 -15.21 14.72 -28.91
C GLY A 131 -15.84 14.62 -27.52
N LYS A 132 -16.67 15.63 -27.20
CA LYS A 132 -17.31 15.78 -25.88
C LYS A 132 -18.12 14.55 -25.47
N LYS A 133 -18.97 14.05 -26.36
CA LYS A 133 -19.86 12.92 -26.07
C LYS A 133 -19.09 11.63 -25.76
N GLU A 134 -18.05 11.34 -26.55
CA GLU A 134 -17.21 10.16 -26.33
C GLU A 134 -16.47 10.27 -24.99
N PHE A 135 -15.88 11.44 -24.71
CA PHE A 135 -15.17 11.67 -23.46
C PHE A 135 -16.07 11.59 -22.22
N GLU A 136 -17.28 12.14 -22.27
CA GLU A 136 -18.24 12.08 -21.17
C GLU A 136 -18.69 10.64 -20.91
N SER A 137 -18.99 9.89 -21.97
CA SER A 137 -19.34 8.47 -21.88
C SER A 137 -18.22 7.65 -21.22
N ASP A 138 -16.98 7.80 -21.70
CA ASP A 138 -15.82 7.11 -21.15
C ASP A 138 -15.58 7.52 -19.68
N SER A 139 -15.72 8.81 -19.37
CA SER A 139 -15.57 9.34 -18.02
C SER A 139 -16.59 8.76 -17.04
N ILE A 140 -17.86 8.66 -17.43
CA ILE A 140 -18.92 8.03 -16.62
C ILE A 140 -18.60 6.56 -16.40
N GLN A 141 -18.16 5.83 -17.44
CA GLN A 141 -17.79 4.43 -17.32
C GLN A 141 -16.62 4.24 -16.34
N ILE A 142 -15.57 5.07 -16.43
CA ILE A 142 -14.41 5.04 -15.53
C ILE A 142 -14.83 5.33 -14.10
N GLN A 143 -15.65 6.37 -13.88
CA GLN A 143 -16.14 6.73 -12.55
C GLN A 143 -16.94 5.60 -11.90
N ASN A 144 -17.89 5.02 -12.64
CA ASN A 144 -18.69 3.88 -12.19
C ASN A 144 -17.84 2.64 -11.92
N SER A 145 -16.82 2.41 -12.75
CA SER A 145 -15.86 1.32 -12.58
C SER A 145 -15.07 1.46 -11.26
N ILE A 146 -14.58 2.67 -10.96
CA ILE A 146 -13.84 2.93 -9.72
C ILE A 146 -14.75 2.77 -8.50
N LEU A 147 -15.99 3.29 -8.55
CA LEU A 147 -16.98 3.12 -7.48
C LEU A 147 -17.28 1.64 -7.23
N SER A 148 -17.55 0.87 -8.28
CA SER A 148 -17.85 -0.57 -8.20
C SER A 148 -16.69 -1.35 -7.57
N LEU A 149 -15.44 -1.04 -7.96
CA LEU A 149 -14.25 -1.63 -7.34
C LEU A 149 -14.14 -1.27 -5.85
N GLY A 150 -14.37 0.01 -5.51
CA GLY A 150 -14.31 0.51 -4.14
C GLY A 150 -15.30 -0.15 -3.21
N GLU A 151 -16.50 -0.44 -3.70
CA GLU A 151 -17.53 -1.16 -2.95
C GLU A 151 -17.19 -2.66 -2.82
N LYS A 152 -16.74 -3.30 -3.90
CA LYS A 152 -16.36 -4.72 -3.89
C LYS A 152 -15.22 -5.03 -2.92
N LEU A 153 -14.30 -4.09 -2.73
CA LEU A 153 -13.09 -4.26 -1.90
C LEU A 153 -13.12 -3.36 -0.66
N LYS A 154 -14.31 -3.02 -0.17
CA LYS A 154 -14.52 -2.18 1.02
C LYS A 154 -13.87 -2.72 2.29
N ILE A 155 -13.67 -1.82 3.26
CA ILE A 155 -13.11 -2.13 4.57
C ILE A 155 -14.22 -1.97 5.62
N GLY A 156 -14.57 -3.06 6.29
CA GLY A 156 -15.79 -3.12 7.09
C GLY A 156 -17.01 -2.85 6.20
N ASN A 157 -17.83 -1.89 6.59
CA ASN A 157 -19.00 -1.45 5.82
C ASN A 157 -18.73 -0.22 4.94
N HIS A 158 -17.46 0.20 4.81
CA HIS A 158 -17.12 1.49 4.23
C HIS A 158 -16.36 1.37 2.90
N PRO A 159 -16.90 1.88 1.78
CA PRO A 159 -16.22 1.86 0.50
C PRO A 159 -15.01 2.79 0.48
N HIS A 160 -14.08 2.51 -0.44
CA HIS A 160 -12.91 3.36 -0.68
C HIS A 160 -13.24 4.66 -1.42
N PHE A 161 -14.33 4.68 -2.16
CA PHE A 161 -14.74 5.79 -3.02
C PHE A 161 -16.23 6.08 -2.88
N PHE A 162 -16.61 7.34 -3.03
CA PHE A 162 -18.01 7.76 -3.01
C PHE A 162 -18.25 8.85 -4.04
N LEU A 163 -19.48 8.98 -4.54
CA LEU A 163 -19.86 10.10 -5.39
C LEU A 163 -20.03 11.34 -4.54
N LYS A 164 -19.35 12.44 -4.91
CA LYS A 164 -19.55 13.72 -4.25
C LYS A 164 -20.91 14.28 -4.65
N THR A 165 -21.91 14.20 -3.77
CA THR A 165 -23.20 14.86 -3.96
C THR A 165 -23.20 16.25 -3.32
N LYS A 166 -24.13 17.14 -3.73
CA LYS A 166 -24.26 18.50 -3.19
C LYS A 166 -24.59 18.51 -1.68
N GLU A 167 -25.05 17.39 -1.12
CA GLU A 167 -25.51 17.26 0.26
C GLU A 167 -24.51 16.54 1.19
N ASP A 168 -23.34 16.14 0.70
CA ASP A 168 -22.45 15.27 1.48
C ASP A 168 -21.70 16.00 2.63
N LEU A 169 -21.83 15.39 3.81
CA LEU A 169 -21.15 15.61 5.09
C LEU A 169 -19.65 15.89 4.97
N PRO A 170 -19.02 16.48 6.01
CA PRO A 170 -17.59 16.78 5.99
C PRO A 170 -16.77 15.51 5.73
N TRP A 171 -16.06 15.54 4.59
CA TRP A 171 -15.04 14.57 4.22
C TRP A 171 -14.09 14.35 5.41
N GLY A 172 -14.14 13.15 5.98
CA GLY A 172 -13.43 12.82 7.22
C GLY A 172 -12.84 11.41 7.19
N PRO A 173 -11.87 11.14 8.06
CA PRO A 173 -11.34 9.80 8.20
C PRO A 173 -12.41 8.85 8.74
N LEU A 174 -12.49 7.66 8.15
CA LEU A 174 -13.25 6.55 8.69
C LEU A 174 -12.33 5.65 9.51
N LYS A 175 -12.86 5.12 10.62
CA LYS A 175 -12.15 4.24 11.54
C LYS A 175 -12.92 2.94 11.68
N VAL A 176 -12.23 1.82 11.50
CA VAL A 176 -12.76 0.47 11.69
C VAL A 176 -11.90 -0.26 12.71
N ASP A 177 -12.56 -0.77 13.76
CA ASP A 177 -11.90 -1.43 14.88
C ASP A 177 -12.06 -2.96 14.79
N TYR A 178 -10.96 -3.67 15.03
CA TYR A 178 -10.89 -5.13 14.98
C TYR A 178 -10.32 -5.67 16.28
N LEU A 179 -10.97 -6.67 16.86
CA LEU A 179 -10.44 -7.43 17.98
C LEU A 179 -9.57 -8.58 17.45
N VAL A 180 -8.26 -8.51 17.69
CA VAL A 180 -7.28 -9.51 17.24
C VAL A 180 -6.65 -10.27 18.41
N PRO A 181 -6.37 -11.57 18.28
CA PRO A 181 -5.51 -12.28 19.22
C PRO A 181 -4.12 -11.66 19.26
N TRP A 182 -3.51 -11.62 20.45
CA TRP A 182 -2.18 -11.04 20.63
C TRP A 182 -1.47 -11.70 21.80
N PHE A 183 -0.51 -12.59 21.53
CA PHE A 183 0.30 -13.28 22.55
C PHE A 183 -0.50 -13.90 23.71
N GLY A 184 -1.64 -14.52 23.40
CA GLY A 184 -2.53 -15.16 24.38
C GLY A 184 -3.52 -14.21 25.06
N SER A 185 -3.49 -12.91 24.77
CA SER A 185 -4.56 -11.96 25.09
C SER A 185 -5.32 -11.55 23.82
N LYS A 186 -6.28 -10.62 23.98
CA LYS A 186 -6.92 -9.92 22.85
C LYS A 186 -6.50 -8.46 22.85
N LYS A 187 -6.39 -7.86 21.68
CA LYS A 187 -6.04 -6.45 21.48
C LYS A 187 -6.97 -5.84 20.44
N THR A 188 -7.38 -4.60 20.62
CA THR A 188 -8.10 -3.84 19.58
C THR A 188 -7.08 -3.17 18.66
N GLU A 189 -7.21 -3.43 17.36
CA GLU A 189 -6.47 -2.78 16.30
C GLU A 189 -7.42 -1.92 15.45
N SER A 190 -6.99 -0.71 15.14
CA SER A 190 -7.79 0.25 14.38
C SER A 190 -7.18 0.49 13.01
N ILE A 191 -7.98 0.38 11.96
CA ILE A 191 -7.65 0.85 10.62
C ILE A 191 -8.39 2.17 10.39
N GLN A 192 -7.64 3.23 10.14
CA GLN A 192 -8.16 4.55 9.81
C GLN A 192 -7.77 4.90 8.39
N PHE A 193 -8.75 5.23 7.54
CA PHE A 193 -8.51 5.58 6.14
C PHE A 193 -9.45 6.69 5.68
N PHE A 194 -9.13 7.30 4.53
CA PHE A 194 -9.87 8.44 3.99
C PHE A 194 -10.56 8.02 2.70
N PRO A 195 -11.88 7.74 2.72
CA PRO A 195 -12.63 7.54 1.49
C PRO A 195 -12.42 8.74 0.57
N LEU A 196 -12.30 8.46 -0.72
CA LEU A 196 -11.98 9.49 -1.69
C LEU A 196 -13.23 9.88 -2.49
N PRO A 197 -13.60 11.17 -2.51
CA PRO A 197 -14.70 11.63 -3.35
C PRO A 197 -14.31 11.50 -4.83
N LEU A 198 -15.24 10.95 -5.61
CA LEU A 198 -15.26 10.93 -7.06
C LEU A 198 -16.35 11.89 -7.54
N GLY A 199 -16.03 12.74 -8.50
CA GLY A 199 -17.02 13.64 -9.08
C GLY A 199 -16.36 14.58 -10.05
N ILE A 200 -16.59 14.34 -11.33
CA ILE A 200 -16.56 15.38 -12.35
C ILE A 200 -18.03 15.67 -12.63
N ASP A 201 -18.50 16.83 -12.21
CA ASP A 201 -19.86 17.24 -12.48
C ASP A 201 -19.88 17.88 -13.87
N PHE A 202 -20.28 17.09 -14.87
CA PHE A 202 -20.36 17.55 -16.26
C PHE A 202 -21.53 18.53 -16.49
N GLU A 203 -22.55 18.52 -15.62
CA GLU A 203 -23.75 19.36 -15.74
C GLU A 203 -23.50 20.79 -15.22
N LEU A 204 -22.59 20.95 -14.25
CA LEU A 204 -22.31 22.24 -13.60
C LEU A 204 -21.56 23.23 -14.51
N GLU A 205 -20.83 22.76 -15.52
CA GLU A 205 -20.08 23.63 -16.45
C GLU A 205 -20.91 24.11 -17.65
N GLU A 206 -22.00 23.44 -18.02
CA GLU A 206 -22.87 23.88 -19.13
C GLU A 206 -23.67 25.15 -18.80
N THR A 207 -23.92 25.43 -17.51
CA THR A 207 -24.66 26.63 -17.08
C THR A 207 -23.84 27.93 -17.18
N ASN A 208 -22.52 27.84 -17.33
CA ASN A 208 -21.63 29.01 -17.46
C ASN A 208 -21.13 29.25 -18.90
N SER A 209 -21.37 28.34 -19.84
CA SER A 209 -20.84 28.42 -21.22
C SER A 209 -21.96 28.59 -22.25
N SER A 210 -22.55 29.79 -22.32
CA SER A 210 -23.48 30.17 -23.39
C SER A 210 -22.79 30.62 -24.69
N GLN A 211 -21.48 30.37 -24.85
CA GLN A 211 -20.73 30.65 -26.06
C GLN A 211 -19.81 29.47 -26.43
N ASN A 212 -20.14 28.74 -27.49
CA ASN A 212 -19.31 27.69 -28.08
C ASN A 212 -18.08 28.30 -28.79
N SER A 213 -17.15 28.90 -28.05
CA SER A 213 -15.82 29.24 -28.57
C SER A 213 -14.86 28.08 -28.32
N PRO A 214 -13.85 27.85 -29.18
CA PRO A 214 -12.81 26.85 -28.91
C PRO A 214 -12.15 27.03 -27.53
N ASP A 215 -12.05 28.26 -27.04
CA ASP A 215 -11.50 28.60 -25.72
C ASP A 215 -12.28 27.94 -24.57
N THR A 216 -13.62 27.93 -24.62
CA THR A 216 -14.46 27.28 -23.59
C THR A 216 -14.25 25.76 -23.50
N THR A 217 -13.91 25.11 -24.61
CA THR A 217 -13.65 23.67 -24.63
C THR A 217 -12.29 23.34 -24.04
N TYR A 218 -11.27 24.16 -24.31
CA TYR A 218 -9.95 24.03 -23.67
C TYR A 218 -10.04 24.26 -22.16
N ASP A 219 -10.82 25.24 -21.71
CA ASP A 219 -11.02 25.54 -20.29
C ASP A 219 -11.69 24.39 -19.54
N TRP A 220 -12.71 23.76 -20.13
CA TRP A 220 -13.39 22.58 -19.55
C TRP A 220 -12.43 21.39 -19.37
N ILE A 221 -11.62 21.04 -20.39
CA ILE A 221 -10.64 19.95 -20.27
C ILE A 221 -9.59 20.26 -19.20
N ASN A 222 -9.15 21.52 -19.11
CA ASN A 222 -8.20 21.96 -18.09
C ASN A 222 -8.78 21.83 -16.68
N SER A 223 -10.06 22.15 -16.48
CA SER A 223 -10.78 21.92 -15.23
C SER A 223 -10.81 20.44 -14.88
N VAL A 224 -11.17 19.58 -15.83
CA VAL A 224 -11.16 18.11 -15.65
C VAL A 224 -9.77 17.60 -15.28
N LEU A 225 -8.72 18.01 -16.01
CA LEU A 225 -7.34 17.64 -15.72
C LEU A 225 -6.90 18.09 -14.32
N SER A 226 -7.33 19.27 -13.87
CA SER A 226 -7.06 19.78 -12.52
C SER A 226 -7.71 18.88 -11.46
N ILE A 227 -8.97 18.49 -11.64
CA ILE A 227 -9.69 17.57 -10.75
C ILE A 227 -8.96 16.21 -10.69
N LEU A 228 -8.60 15.65 -11.84
CA LEU A 228 -7.89 14.37 -11.92
C LEU A 228 -6.51 14.44 -11.25
N ASN A 229 -5.77 15.53 -11.40
CA ASN A 229 -4.48 15.74 -10.73
C ASN A 229 -4.62 15.79 -9.21
N GLN A 230 -5.63 16.50 -8.70
CA GLN A 230 -5.91 16.53 -7.27
C GLN A 230 -6.31 15.15 -6.75
N PHE A 231 -7.14 14.42 -7.48
CA PHE A 231 -7.54 13.06 -7.14
C PHE A 231 -6.33 12.10 -7.12
N LEU A 232 -5.44 12.19 -8.12
CA LEU A 232 -4.21 11.40 -8.19
C LEU A 232 -3.28 11.65 -7.00
N SER A 233 -3.16 12.91 -6.55
CA SER A 233 -2.39 13.26 -5.35
C SER A 233 -2.97 12.58 -4.10
N ARG A 234 -4.30 12.63 -3.93
CA ARG A 234 -5.00 11.98 -2.81
C ARG A 234 -4.91 10.45 -2.85
N LEU A 235 -4.94 9.85 -4.04
CA LEU A 235 -4.72 8.42 -4.24
C LEU A 235 -3.30 8.01 -3.82
N LYS A 236 -2.27 8.78 -4.21
CA LYS A 236 -0.88 8.51 -3.81
C LYS A 236 -0.71 8.58 -2.29
N MET A 237 -1.37 9.53 -1.62
CA MET A 237 -1.39 9.59 -0.15
C MET A 237 -2.11 8.38 0.47
N ASN A 238 -3.28 7.99 -0.04
CA ASN A 238 -3.99 6.80 0.45
C ASN A 238 -3.18 5.51 0.26
N ARG A 239 -2.50 5.36 -0.88
CA ARG A 239 -1.58 4.25 -1.13
C ARG A 239 -0.50 4.18 -0.05
N ALA A 240 0.08 5.31 0.34
CA ALA A 240 1.11 5.38 1.38
C ALA A 240 0.60 4.84 2.73
N ILE A 241 -0.62 5.24 3.10
CA ILE A 241 -1.29 4.78 4.32
C ILE A 241 -1.53 3.27 4.27
N TRP A 242 -2.06 2.75 3.16
CA TRP A 242 -2.28 1.31 3.00
C TRP A 242 -0.98 0.52 3.01
N HIS A 243 0.07 1.02 2.37
CA HIS A 243 1.39 0.41 2.41
C HIS A 243 1.95 0.32 3.83
N GLN A 244 1.75 1.36 4.64
CA GLN A 244 2.13 1.36 6.05
C GLN A 244 1.39 0.26 6.83
N TYR A 245 0.07 0.12 6.63
CA TYR A 245 -0.71 -0.96 7.25
C TYR A 245 -0.26 -2.34 6.79
N SER A 246 -0.02 -2.53 5.48
CA SER A 246 0.50 -3.78 4.90
C SER A 246 1.80 -4.20 5.59
N VAL A 247 2.77 -3.29 5.70
CA VAL A 247 4.04 -3.56 6.39
C VAL A 247 3.80 -3.87 7.87
N ARG A 248 3.05 -3.02 8.57
CA ARG A 248 2.80 -3.17 10.01
C ARG A 248 2.21 -4.55 10.33
N PHE A 249 1.13 -4.91 9.65
CA PHE A 249 0.43 -6.15 9.93
C PHE A 249 1.19 -7.38 9.41
N TYR A 250 2.04 -7.23 8.40
CA TYR A 250 2.97 -8.29 8.00
C TYR A 250 3.90 -8.70 9.16
N PHE A 251 4.54 -7.72 9.83
CA PHE A 251 5.45 -8.01 10.94
C PHE A 251 4.73 -8.45 12.22
N LEU A 252 3.55 -7.88 12.52
CA LEU A 252 2.76 -8.33 13.67
C LEU A 252 2.23 -9.77 13.47
N ASN A 253 1.81 -10.12 12.25
CA ASN A 253 1.47 -11.49 11.88
C ASN A 253 2.67 -12.44 11.98
N PHE A 254 3.87 -12.00 11.56
CA PHE A 254 5.08 -12.79 11.73
C PHE A 254 5.33 -13.12 13.20
N ALA A 255 5.30 -12.11 14.09
CA ALA A 255 5.51 -12.30 15.52
C ALA A 255 4.43 -13.20 16.16
N GLU A 256 3.16 -13.02 15.81
CA GLU A 256 2.05 -13.85 16.29
C GLU A 256 2.20 -15.32 15.83
N ARG A 257 2.59 -15.55 14.57
CA ARG A 257 2.78 -16.92 14.04
C ARG A 257 3.92 -17.64 14.73
N GLU A 258 5.04 -16.96 14.96
CA GLU A 258 6.16 -17.54 15.72
C GLU A 258 5.73 -17.89 17.16
N PHE A 259 4.93 -17.05 17.80
CA PHE A 259 4.33 -17.35 19.11
C PHE A 259 3.43 -18.59 19.09
N LEU A 260 2.49 -18.67 18.14
CA LEU A 260 1.56 -19.79 18.04
C LEU A 260 2.26 -21.10 17.70
N LYS A 261 3.27 -21.06 16.81
CA LYS A 261 4.10 -22.23 16.48
C LYS A 261 4.82 -22.76 17.71
N ASN A 262 5.40 -21.86 18.51
CA ASN A 262 6.04 -22.23 19.75
C ASN A 262 5.03 -22.82 20.73
N GLN A 263 3.80 -22.29 20.86
CA GLN A 263 2.77 -22.87 21.72
C GLN A 263 2.27 -24.26 21.27
N ASN A 264 2.02 -24.46 19.97
CA ASN A 264 1.41 -25.70 19.46
C ASN A 264 2.31 -26.94 19.55
N GLN A 265 3.63 -26.74 19.71
CA GLN A 265 4.59 -27.83 19.88
C GLN A 265 4.60 -28.41 21.31
N ARG A 266 3.62 -28.08 22.17
CA ARG A 266 3.79 -28.14 23.65
C ARG A 266 2.59 -28.68 24.40
N ASN A 267 2.53 -29.99 24.55
CA ASN A 267 1.89 -30.58 25.73
C ASN A 267 2.96 -30.67 26.85
N GLY A 268 2.85 -29.84 27.89
CA GLY A 268 3.55 -30.07 29.18
C GLY A 268 4.87 -29.32 29.44
N ILE A 269 4.92 -27.99 29.32
CA ILE A 269 6.15 -27.19 29.53
C ILE A 269 6.19 -26.36 30.82
N THR A 270 7.38 -26.28 31.43
CA THR A 270 7.71 -25.50 32.64
C THR A 270 7.85 -24.00 32.38
N LYS A 271 7.64 -23.18 33.42
CA LYS A 271 7.59 -21.69 33.36
C LYS A 271 8.84 -21.03 32.72
N ASN A 272 10.03 -21.59 32.91
CA ASN A 272 11.31 -21.05 32.38
C ASN A 272 11.45 -21.19 30.86
N GLN A 273 10.85 -22.21 30.24
CA GLN A 273 10.90 -22.35 28.79
C GLN A 273 10.08 -21.25 28.11
N LYS A 274 8.90 -20.93 28.67
CA LYS A 274 7.98 -19.90 28.15
C LYS A 274 8.63 -18.52 28.06
N SER A 275 9.48 -18.15 29.03
CA SER A 275 10.22 -16.88 28.99
C SER A 275 11.29 -16.88 27.90
N LEU A 276 11.98 -18.01 27.68
CA LEU A 276 12.94 -18.14 26.59
C LEU A 276 12.27 -17.99 25.22
N ASP A 277 11.09 -18.55 24.98
CA ASP A 277 10.48 -18.42 23.65
C ASP A 277 10.02 -17.01 23.32
N LEU A 278 9.50 -16.28 24.32
CA LEU A 278 9.16 -14.88 24.17
C LEU A 278 10.41 -14.04 23.82
N LEU A 279 11.56 -14.37 24.41
CA LEU A 279 12.84 -13.78 24.04
C LEU A 279 13.21 -14.14 22.59
N GLY A 280 13.04 -15.40 22.16
CA GLY A 280 13.33 -15.85 20.79
C GLY A 280 12.47 -15.15 19.72
N ILE A 281 11.17 -15.00 20.00
CA ILE A 281 10.23 -14.27 19.12
C ILE A 281 10.61 -12.79 19.04
N ARG A 282 11.02 -12.19 20.16
CA ARG A 282 11.50 -10.81 20.20
C ARG A 282 12.72 -10.61 19.31
N TYR A 283 13.74 -11.46 19.44
CA TYR A 283 14.98 -11.33 18.65
C TYR A 283 14.73 -11.50 17.15
N SER A 284 14.02 -12.56 16.77
CA SER A 284 13.71 -12.83 15.36
C SER A 284 12.87 -11.70 14.75
N SER A 285 11.86 -11.20 15.46
CA SER A 285 11.02 -10.09 14.98
C SER A 285 11.81 -8.79 14.86
N PHE A 286 12.66 -8.47 15.84
CA PHE A 286 13.44 -7.23 15.82
C PHE A 286 14.49 -7.23 14.72
N VAL A 287 15.26 -8.31 14.58
CA VAL A 287 16.27 -8.41 13.52
C VAL A 287 15.60 -8.28 12.16
N SER A 288 14.45 -8.92 11.95
CA SER A 288 13.70 -8.81 10.70
C SER A 288 13.25 -7.37 10.39
N ALA A 289 12.68 -6.69 11.39
CA ALA A 289 12.22 -5.31 11.26
C ALA A 289 13.40 -4.35 11.02
N ILE A 290 14.51 -4.49 11.75
CA ILE A 290 15.69 -3.63 11.60
C ILE A 290 16.39 -3.89 10.27
N GLN A 291 16.44 -5.12 9.79
CA GLN A 291 16.96 -5.43 8.45
C GLN A 291 16.14 -4.72 7.37
N THR A 292 14.82 -4.69 7.52
CA THR A 292 13.94 -3.95 6.60
C THR A 292 14.17 -2.43 6.69
N ILE A 293 14.36 -1.88 7.91
CA ILE A 293 14.73 -0.47 8.10
C ILE A 293 16.06 -0.16 7.41
N LYS A 294 17.06 -1.04 7.55
CA LYS A 294 18.36 -0.91 6.87
C LYS A 294 18.22 -0.85 5.36
N GLU A 295 17.45 -1.78 4.80
CA GLU A 295 17.15 -1.81 3.36
C GLU A 295 16.53 -0.48 2.91
N ARG A 296 15.51 0.02 3.63
CA ARG A 296 14.85 1.28 3.26
C ARG A 296 15.77 2.50 3.41
N ALA A 297 16.60 2.53 4.45
CA ALA A 297 17.61 3.57 4.65
C ALA A 297 18.65 3.60 3.51
N PHE A 298 19.13 2.43 3.10
CA PHE A 298 20.04 2.32 1.96
C PHE A 298 19.40 2.85 0.66
N HIS A 299 18.15 2.48 0.39
CA HIS A 299 17.43 3.01 -0.77
C HIS A 299 17.26 4.54 -0.71
N MET A 300 16.89 5.09 0.45
CA MET A 300 16.78 6.56 0.61
C MET A 300 18.11 7.30 0.43
N GLN A 301 19.25 6.69 0.76
CA GLN A 301 20.58 7.25 0.53
C GLN A 301 20.94 7.32 -0.96
N SER A 302 20.52 6.33 -1.76
CA SER A 302 20.91 6.20 -3.17
C SER A 302 20.46 7.36 -4.08
N GLY A 303 19.58 8.25 -3.60
CA GLY A 303 19.20 9.48 -4.29
C GLY A 303 18.20 9.31 -5.45
N VAL A 304 17.82 8.07 -5.78
CA VAL A 304 16.96 7.74 -6.94
C VAL A 304 15.46 7.76 -6.59
N TYR A 305 14.98 8.74 -5.81
CA TYR A 305 13.59 8.75 -5.37
C TYR A 305 12.95 10.14 -5.40
N HIS A 306 11.73 10.21 -5.95
CA HIS A 306 10.87 11.38 -5.88
C HIS A 306 10.40 11.63 -4.44
N GLY A 307 9.94 12.85 -4.12
CA GLY A 307 9.54 13.23 -2.76
C GLY A 307 8.53 12.30 -2.09
N MET A 308 7.55 11.78 -2.86
CA MET A 308 6.53 10.85 -2.36
C MET A 308 7.10 9.48 -1.98
N ASP A 309 8.06 8.96 -2.74
CA ASP A 309 8.69 7.67 -2.41
C ASP A 309 9.49 7.77 -1.12
N ARG A 310 10.17 8.91 -0.91
CA ARG A 310 10.87 9.20 0.33
C ARG A 310 9.92 9.24 1.53
N GLN A 311 8.79 9.92 1.40
CA GLN A 311 7.77 9.97 2.46
C GLN A 311 7.22 8.58 2.77
N ASN A 312 6.96 7.75 1.75
CA ASN A 312 6.53 6.36 1.95
C ASN A 312 7.56 5.55 2.75
N GLN A 313 8.85 5.66 2.41
CA GLN A 313 9.90 4.95 3.14
C GLN A 313 10.03 5.43 4.60
N GLN A 314 9.88 6.74 4.85
CA GLN A 314 9.84 7.28 6.22
C GLN A 314 8.68 6.71 7.04
N MET A 315 7.48 6.63 6.44
CA MET A 315 6.30 6.05 7.10
C MET A 315 6.51 4.57 7.44
N VAL A 316 7.17 3.82 6.55
CA VAL A 316 7.55 2.42 6.79
C VAL A 316 8.51 2.29 7.96
N VAL A 317 9.61 3.06 7.97
CA VAL A 317 10.59 3.05 9.08
C VAL A 317 9.91 3.40 10.40
N SER A 318 9.10 4.46 10.41
CA SER A 318 8.32 4.89 11.57
C SER A 318 7.42 3.76 12.10
N SER A 319 6.68 3.11 11.20
CA SER A 319 5.79 2.03 11.57
C SER A 319 6.54 0.82 12.14
N LEU A 320 7.71 0.47 11.60
CA LEU A 320 8.51 -0.65 12.09
C LEU A 320 9.10 -0.39 13.47
N VAL A 321 9.55 0.83 13.74
CA VAL A 321 10.03 1.21 15.09
C VAL A 321 8.90 1.09 16.12
N GLN A 322 7.67 1.49 15.76
CA GLN A 322 6.50 1.29 16.62
C GLN A 322 6.19 -0.21 16.83
N VAL A 323 6.28 -1.04 15.78
CA VAL A 323 6.09 -2.49 15.88
C VAL A 323 7.12 -3.13 16.82
N ILE A 324 8.40 -2.74 16.74
CA ILE A 324 9.45 -3.19 17.65
C ILE A 324 9.08 -2.87 19.10
N GLY A 325 8.63 -1.63 19.38
CA GLY A 325 8.16 -1.24 20.71
C GLY A 325 6.98 -2.08 21.21
N GLN A 326 5.97 -2.30 20.35
CA GLN A 326 4.80 -3.11 20.68
C GLN A 326 5.15 -4.57 21.01
N ILE A 327 6.04 -5.18 20.23
CA ILE A 327 6.52 -6.54 20.46
C ILE A 327 7.38 -6.62 21.72
N SER A 328 8.21 -5.60 22.00
CA SER A 328 9.03 -5.55 23.23
C SER A 328 8.16 -5.67 24.48
N ILE A 329 7.14 -4.82 24.58
CA ILE A 329 6.27 -4.72 25.76
C ILE A 329 5.58 -6.06 26.02
N VAL A 330 5.04 -6.70 24.97
CA VAL A 330 4.27 -7.93 25.12
C VAL A 330 5.14 -9.17 25.37
N THR A 331 6.41 -9.13 24.95
CA THR A 331 7.39 -10.22 25.17
C THR A 331 8.17 -10.07 26.48
N GLY A 332 7.79 -9.13 27.36
CA GLY A 332 8.47 -8.88 28.63
C GLY A 332 9.83 -8.18 28.49
N GLY A 333 10.06 -7.50 27.37
CA GLY A 333 11.23 -6.66 27.13
C GLY A 333 11.10 -5.24 27.72
N ASP A 334 12.18 -4.47 27.53
CA ASP A 334 12.26 -3.09 28.01
C ASP A 334 11.28 -2.17 27.25
N LYS A 335 10.64 -1.25 27.97
CA LYS A 335 9.79 -0.19 27.40
C LYS A 335 10.63 0.80 26.58
N ASP A 336 11.90 1.00 26.95
CA ASP A 336 12.83 1.90 26.25
C ASP A 336 13.70 1.17 25.21
N VAL A 337 13.29 -0.03 24.75
CA VAL A 337 14.10 -0.83 23.82
C VAL A 337 14.47 -0.07 22.55
N CYS A 338 13.60 0.80 22.05
CA CYS A 338 13.88 1.60 20.85
C CYS A 338 14.98 2.64 21.12
N LYS A 339 15.04 3.23 22.32
CA LYS A 339 16.14 4.12 22.71
C LYS A 339 17.44 3.34 22.91
N ARG A 340 17.36 2.17 23.57
CA ARG A 340 18.50 1.25 23.77
C ARG A 340 19.12 0.83 22.44
N LEU A 341 18.29 0.54 21.44
CA LEU A 341 18.70 0.21 20.07
C LEU A 341 18.99 1.44 19.20
N ARG A 342 18.95 2.66 19.78
CA ARG A 342 19.15 3.94 19.07
C ARG A 342 18.23 4.17 17.86
N LEU A 343 17.07 3.52 17.88
CA LEU A 343 16.00 3.68 16.88
C LEU A 343 15.06 4.84 17.22
N ALA A 344 15.22 5.46 18.39
CA ALA A 344 14.52 6.67 18.81
C ALA A 344 15.43 7.55 19.69
N ASN A 345 15.23 8.87 19.63
CA ASN A 345 15.94 9.85 20.45
C ASN A 345 15.32 9.98 21.86
N HIS A 346 15.94 10.79 22.72
CA HIS A 346 15.51 10.99 24.11
C HIS A 346 14.08 11.52 24.26
N TYR A 347 13.57 12.26 23.26
CA TYR A 347 12.21 12.78 23.19
C TYR A 347 11.20 11.81 22.54
N GLY A 348 11.64 10.59 22.18
CA GLY A 348 10.82 9.60 21.49
C GLY A 348 10.69 9.82 19.98
N GLY A 349 11.41 10.79 19.42
CA GLY A 349 11.52 10.99 17.97
C GLY A 349 12.23 9.82 17.32
N ILE A 350 11.60 9.21 16.32
CA ILE A 350 12.10 8.02 15.63
C ILE A 350 13.39 8.35 14.87
N LEU A 351 14.26 7.37 14.65
CA LEU A 351 15.40 7.44 13.71
C LEU A 351 14.95 8.17 12.44
N THR A 352 15.38 9.42 12.30
CA THR A 352 14.88 10.34 11.28
C THR A 352 15.58 10.03 9.97
N VAL A 353 15.20 8.93 9.32
CA VAL A 353 15.64 8.59 7.97
C VAL A 353 14.88 9.47 6.96
N SER A 354 14.86 10.79 7.18
CA SER A 354 13.98 11.71 6.46
C SER A 354 14.63 12.38 5.25
N THR A 355 15.96 12.33 5.16
CA THR A 355 16.73 12.84 4.02
C THR A 355 17.84 11.86 3.66
N ALA A 356 18.44 12.01 2.47
CA ALA A 356 19.59 11.18 2.08
C ALA A 356 20.79 11.35 3.04
N ALA A 357 20.99 12.56 3.56
CA ALA A 357 22.02 12.85 4.57
C ALA A 357 21.74 12.11 5.88
N MET A 358 20.51 12.22 6.40
CA MET A 358 20.14 11.54 7.63
C MET A 358 20.07 10.03 7.47
N ALA A 359 19.75 9.52 6.28
CA ALA A 359 19.83 8.09 5.98
C ALA A 359 21.25 7.57 6.03
N ARG A 360 22.22 8.31 5.47
CA ARG A 360 23.64 8.00 5.58
C ARG A 360 24.13 7.99 7.03
N GLU A 361 23.70 8.96 7.83
CA GLU A 361 24.02 9.04 9.26
C GLU A 361 23.36 7.94 10.10
N SER A 362 22.19 7.46 9.67
CA SER A 362 21.42 6.43 10.37
C SER A 362 21.93 5.02 10.14
N LEU A 363 22.54 4.72 8.98
CA LEU A 363 22.99 3.37 8.62
C LEU A 363 23.98 2.75 9.63
N PRO A 364 25.04 3.45 10.09
CA PRO A 364 25.92 2.92 11.13
C PRO A 364 25.18 2.58 12.44
N LEU A 365 24.21 3.41 12.84
CA LEU A 365 23.40 3.16 14.05
C LEU A 365 22.53 1.92 13.90
N ILE A 366 22.00 1.67 12.70
CA ILE A 366 21.23 0.47 12.37
C ILE A 366 22.12 -0.78 12.43
N ASP A 367 23.35 -0.70 11.92
CA ASP A 367 24.32 -1.79 11.96
C ASP A 367 24.74 -2.14 13.40
N ASP A 368 24.94 -1.13 14.24
CA ASP A 368 25.19 -1.31 15.67
C ASP A 368 24.01 -2.02 16.35
N ALA A 369 22.77 -1.60 16.07
CA ALA A 369 21.57 -2.22 16.63
C ALA A 369 21.45 -3.70 16.23
N LEU A 370 21.74 -4.04 14.97
CA LEU A 370 21.78 -5.43 14.50
C LEU A 370 22.85 -6.24 15.22
N SER A 371 24.05 -5.68 15.39
CA SER A 371 25.15 -6.33 16.12
C SER A 371 24.80 -6.62 17.58
N VAL A 372 24.15 -5.67 18.27
CA VAL A 372 23.65 -5.85 19.64
C VAL A 372 22.66 -7.00 19.71
N LEU A 373 21.65 -7.03 18.83
CA LEU A 373 20.66 -8.11 18.81
C LEU A 373 21.25 -9.48 18.48
N GLN A 374 22.24 -9.53 17.58
CA GLN A 374 22.94 -10.77 17.23
C GLN A 374 23.77 -11.31 18.40
N LYS A 375 24.47 -10.42 19.13
CA LYS A 375 25.22 -10.79 20.34
C LYS A 375 24.29 -11.32 21.42
N GLU A 376 23.20 -10.61 21.69
CA GLU A 376 22.20 -11.05 22.67
C GLU A 376 21.57 -12.41 22.28
N ARG A 377 21.23 -12.61 20.99
CA ARG A 377 20.72 -13.91 20.51
C ARG A 377 21.69 -15.05 20.80
N LYS A 378 22.98 -14.89 20.52
CA LYS A 378 24.01 -15.94 20.76
C LYS A 378 24.15 -16.31 22.24
N VAL A 379 23.86 -15.38 23.16
CA VAL A 379 23.92 -15.64 24.61
C VAL A 379 22.76 -16.52 25.08
N TYR A 380 21.56 -16.30 24.53
CA TYR A 380 20.34 -17.00 24.98
C TYR A 380 19.96 -18.20 24.11
N PHE A 381 20.48 -18.28 22.89
CA PHE A 381 20.23 -19.33 21.89
C PHE A 381 21.52 -19.63 21.10
N PRO A 382 22.53 -20.27 21.73
CA PRO A 382 23.82 -20.57 21.12
C PRO A 382 23.75 -21.55 19.94
#